data_AF-A0A517YP73-F1
#
_entry.id   AF-A0A517YP73-F1
#
_cell.length_a   1.000
_cell.length_b   1.000
_cell.length_c   1.000
_cell.angle_alpha   90.00
_cell.angle_beta   90.00
_cell.angle_gamma   90.00
#
_symmetry.space_group_name_H-M   'P 1'
#
loop_
_entity.id
_entity.type
_entity.pdbx_description
1 polymer ?
#
loop_
_entity_poly.entity_id
_entity_poly.type
_entity_poly.pdbx_seq_one_letter_code
_entity_poly.pdbx_strand_id
1 'polypeptide(L)' 'MKSIDVIAAILLVIGGLNWALVGLFQFDLVAAIFGGVDTFLARLVYIVVGAAAVWQIAQFKAIQIRWSQTSMN' A
#
# COMPACT_ATOMS: atom_id res chain seq x y z
N MET A 1 -13.49 9.07 -2.48
CA MET A 1 -14.10 7.97 -3.23
C MET A 1 -13.75 6.68 -2.52
N LYS A 2 -14.73 5.85 -2.12
CA LYS A 2 -14.45 4.64 -1.32
C LYS A 2 -13.50 3.67 -2.02
N SER A 3 -13.60 3.54 -3.34
CA SER A 3 -12.73 2.67 -4.12
C SER A 3 -11.24 3.03 -4.00
N ILE A 4 -10.91 4.33 -3.92
CA ILE A 4 -9.52 4.78 -3.71
C ILE A 4 -9.03 4.38 -2.31
N ASP A 5 -9.88 4.50 -1.30
CA ASP A 5 -9.55 4.09 0.07
C ASP A 5 -9.25 2.57 0.13
N VAL A 6 -10.04 1.74 -0.57
CA VAL A 6 -9.80 0.30 -0.69
C VAL A 6 -8.50 -0.01 -1.41
N ILE A 7 -8.27 0.63 -2.57
CA ILE A 7 -7.05 0.41 -3.36
C ILE A 7 -5.81 0.78 -2.53
N ALA A 8 -5.84 1.92 -1.83
CA ALA A 8 -4.75 2.34 -0.96
C ALA A 8 -4.53 1.35 0.20
N ALA A 9 -5.61 0.80 0.78
CA ALA A 9 -5.50 -0.23 1.82
C ALA A 9 -4.87 -1.53 1.29
N ILE A 10 -5.27 -2.00 0.11
CA ILE A 10 -4.69 -3.19 -0.53
C ILE A 10 -3.21 -2.99 -0.81
N LEU A 11 -2.82 -1.83 -1.37
CA LEU A 11 -1.42 -1.51 -1.65
C LEU A 11 -0.58 -1.46 -0.37
N LEU A 12 -1.13 -0.95 0.74
CA LEU A 12 -0.47 -0.99 2.04
C LEU A 12 -0.27 -2.42 2.55
N VAL A 13 -1.26 -3.30 2.38
CA VAL A 13 -1.11 -4.72 2.75
C VAL A 13 0.03 -5.35 1.95
N ILE A 14 0.08 -5.12 0.64
CA ILE A 14 1.17 -5.62 -0.22
C ILE A 14 2.53 -5.08 0.27
N GLY A 15 2.61 -3.77 0.56
CA GLY A 15 3.82 -3.15 1.08
C GLY A 15 4.27 -3.72 2.42
N GLY A 16 3.33 -3.89 3.37
CA GLY A 16 3.59 -4.46 4.68
C GLY A 16 4.05 -5.92 4.60
N LEU A 17 3.45 -6.71 3.71
CA LEU A 17 3.89 -8.09 3.46
C LEU A 17 5.30 -8.13 2.86
N ASN A 18 5.64 -7.25 1.90
CA ASN A 18 7.01 -7.17 1.38
C ASN A 18 8.00 -6.81 2.49
N TRP A 19 7.67 -5.83 3.33
CA TRP A 19 8.51 -5.44 4.47
C TRP A 19 8.66 -6.56 5.50
N ALA A 20 7.61 -7.34 5.77
CA ALA A 20 7.69 -8.50 6.65
C ALA A 20 8.68 -9.55 6.09
N LEU A 21 8.64 -9.82 4.78
CA LEU A 21 9.58 -10.74 4.13
C LEU A 21 11.02 -10.23 4.20
N VAL A 22 11.23 -8.93 3.99
CA VAL A 22 12.55 -8.30 4.15
C VAL A 22 13.03 -8.43 5.60
N GLY A 23 12.17 -8.14 6.59
CA GLY A 23 12.53 -8.22 8.00
C GLY A 23 12.84 -9.64 8.48
N LEU A 24 12.05 -10.63 8.06
CA LEU A 24 12.18 -12.02 8.52
C LEU A 24 13.23 -12.81 7.76
N PHE A 25 13.35 -12.58 6.44
CA PHE A 25 14.13 -13.45 5.55
C PHE A 25 15.17 -12.69 4.73
N GLN A 26 15.30 -11.36 4.91
CA GLN A 26 16.12 -10.49 4.05
C GLN A 26 15.73 -10.63 2.56
N PHE A 27 14.47 -10.99 2.30
CA PHE A 27 13.96 -11.26 0.97
C PHE A 27 13.01 -10.15 0.52
N ASP A 28 13.38 -9.44 -0.54
CA ASP A 28 12.53 -8.44 -1.18
C ASP A 28 11.78 -9.09 -2.36
N LEU A 29 10.50 -9.39 -2.15
CA LEU A 29 9.64 -10.04 -3.15
C LEU A 29 9.44 -9.15 -4.37
N VAL A 30 9.27 -7.84 -4.17
CA VAL A 30 9.08 -6.89 -5.28
C VAL A 30 10.34 -6.87 -6.15
N ALA A 31 11.53 -6.76 -5.54
CA ALA A 31 12.79 -6.82 -6.27
C ALA A 31 12.96 -8.17 -6.98
N ALA A 32 12.63 -9.28 -6.33
CA ALA A 32 12.75 -10.62 -6.91
C ALA A 32 11.88 -10.82 -8.16
N ILE A 33 10.65 -10.28 -8.17
CA ILE A 33 9.75 -10.37 -9.33
C ILE A 33 10.20 -9.43 -10.47
N PHE A 34 10.65 -8.22 -10.14
CA PHE A 34 10.96 -7.18 -11.12
C PHE A 34 12.45 -7.09 -11.50
N GLY A 35 13.28 -8.03 -11.09
CA GLY A 35 14.67 -8.16 -11.51
C GLY A 35 15.68 -7.27 -10.78
N GLY A 36 15.35 -6.81 -9.56
CA GLY A 36 16.23 -6.05 -8.68
C GLY A 36 15.59 -4.78 -8.12
N VAL A 37 16.15 -4.27 -7.02
CA VAL A 37 15.65 -3.07 -6.31
C VAL A 37 15.74 -1.79 -7.15
N ASP A 38 16.72 -1.72 -8.06
CA ASP A 38 17.01 -0.55 -8.88
C ASP A 38 16.22 -0.51 -10.20
N THR A 39 15.50 -1.59 -10.53
CA THR A 39 14.74 -1.62 -11.77
C THR A 39 13.61 -0.60 -11.73
N PHE A 40 13.32 0.01 -12.88
CA PHE A 40 12.27 1.02 -12.98
C PHE A 40 10.92 0.49 -12.47
N LEU A 41 10.59 -0.77 -12.77
CA LEU A 41 9.34 -1.39 -12.35
C LEU A 41 9.27 -1.62 -10.83
N ALA A 42 10.35 -2.12 -10.20
CA ALA A 42 10.39 -2.27 -8.74
C ALA A 42 10.21 -0.92 -8.04
N ARG A 43 10.94 0.10 -8.50
CA ARG A 43 10.85 1.47 -7.99
C ARG A 43 9.45 2.05 -8.13
N LEU A 44 8.79 1.83 -9.26
CA LEU A 44 7.41 2.27 -9.48
C LEU A 44 6.46 1.63 -8.46
N VAL A 45 6.60 0.33 -8.20
CA VAL A 45 5.79 -0.37 -7.19
C VAL A 45 6.02 0.21 -5.80
N TYR A 46 7.27 0.43 -5.39
CA TYR A 46 7.58 1.05 -4.11
C TYR A 46 6.99 2.46 -3.97
N ILE A 47 7.06 3.27 -5.03
CA ILE A 47 6.47 4.61 -5.05
C ILE A 47 4.95 4.55 -4.89
N VAL A 48 4.28 3.66 -5.61
CA VAL A 48 2.81 3.52 -5.54
C VAL A 48 2.36 3.03 -4.15
N VAL A 49 3.08 2.08 -3.56
CA VAL A 49 2.85 1.63 -2.18
C VAL A 49 3.08 2.78 -1.18
N GLY A 50 4.16 3.55 -1.34
CA GLY A 50 4.43 4.73 -0.50
C GLY A 50 3.35 5.80 -0.63
N ALA A 51 2.89 6.09 -1.85
CA ALA A 51 1.80 7.02 -2.10
C ALA A 51 0.48 6.56 -1.45
N ALA A 52 0.18 5.26 -1.48
CA ALA A 52 -0.97 4.70 -0.78
C ALA A 52 -0.88 4.88 0.74
N ALA A 53 0.32 4.73 1.33
CA ALA A 53 0.54 5.00 2.74
C ALA A 53 0.27 6.48 3.08
N VAL A 54 0.79 7.41 2.28
CA VAL A 54 0.56 8.85 2.45
C VAL A 54 -0.93 9.18 2.32
N TRP A 55 -1.65 8.59 1.36
CA TRP A 55 -3.10 8.78 1.23
C TRP A 55 -3.84 8.35 2.50
N GLN A 56 -3.55 7.15 3.00
CA GLN A 56 -4.18 6.61 4.22
C GLN A 56 -3.89 7.48 5.44
N ILE A 57 -2.67 8.00 5.59
CA ILE A 57 -2.29 8.93 6.66
C ILE A 57 -3.06 10.25 6.52
N ALA A 58 -3.02 10.86 5.34
CA ALA A 58 -3.64 12.17 5.08
C ALA A 58 -5.18 12.13 5.18
N GLN A 59 -5.79 10.99 4.86
CA GLN A 59 -7.24 10.82 4.80
C GLN A 59 -7.82 10.01 5.96
N PHE A 60 -7.03 9.62 6.96
CA PHE A 60 -7.43 8.66 8.01
C PHE A 60 -8.82 8.94 8.63
N LYS A 61 -9.03 10.16 9.14
CA LYS A 61 -10.32 10.57 9.73
C LYS A 61 -11.45 10.62 8.69
N ALA A 62 -11.15 11.11 7.49
CA ALA A 62 -12.13 11.25 6.42
C ALA A 62 -12.59 9.89 5.89
N ILE A 63 -11.71 8.89 5.87
CA ILE A 63 -12.04 7.50 5.56
C ILE A 63 -13.02 6.96 6.60
N GLN A 64 -12.73 7.09 7.89
CA GLN A 64 -13.65 6.61 8.95
C GLN A 64 -15.08 7.17 8.77
N ILE A 65 -15.21 8.47 8.51
CA ILE A 65 -16.50 9.13 8.29
C ILE A 65 -17.21 8.61 7.02
N ARG A 66 -16.48 8.51 5.90
CA ARG A 66 -17.05 8.02 4.63
C ARG A 66 -17.63 6.61 4.74
N TRP A 67 -16.95 5.76 5.51
CA TRP A 67 -17.35 4.37 5.68
C TRP A 67 -18.45 4.22 6.74
N SER A 68 -18.46 5.04 7.79
CA SER A 68 -19.52 5.02 8.81
C SER A 68 -20.88 5.49 8.29
N GLN A 69 -20.91 6.48 7.39
CA GLN A 69 -22.16 6.98 6.79
C GLN A 69 -22.85 5.94 5.89
N THR A 70 -22.11 4.91 5.47
CA THR A 70 -22.64 3.87 4.57
C THR A 70 -23.35 2.77 5.32
N SER A 71 -22.89 2.46 6.55
CA SER A 71 -23.52 1.45 7.39
C SER A 71 -24.85 1.90 8.01
N MET A 72 -25.23 3.16 7.82
CA MET A 72 -26.45 3.76 8.39
C MET A 72 -27.57 3.98 7.37
N ASN A 73 -27.32 3.72 6.09
CA ASN A 73 -28.28 3.83 5.00
C ASN A 73 -28.57 2.44 4.43
#